data_AF-A0A2G9N6Q4-F1
#
_entry.id   AF-A0A2G9N6Q4-F1
#
_cell.length_a   1.000
_cell.length_b   1.000
_cell.length_c   1.000
_cell.angle_alpha   90.00
_cell.angle_beta   90.00
_cell.angle_gamma   90.00
#
_symmetry.space_group_name_H-M   'P 1'
#
loop_
_entity.id
_entity.type
_entity.pdbx_description
1 polymer ?
#
loop_
_entity_poly.entity_id
_entity_poly.type
_entity_poly.pdbx_seq_one_letter_code
_entity_poly.pdbx_strand_id
1 'polypeptide(L)'
;MKVLKGKRQGFFKVESSSKKGKFYEVDINKPFCTCPAFMFREMKKHGVCKHIAEAREFAGKKRAKDASGKAVRKGSIKKGEDIYMKTVEFVKEEGEVDSVKLMEKFGDEIVDELIKKGELIERRGRVRVLD
;
A
#
# COMPACT_ATOMS: atom_id res chain seq x y z
N MET A 1 3.97 -20.25 0.87
CA MET A 1 3.96 -21.05 2.11
C MET A 1 2.50 -21.31 2.48
N LYS A 2 2.15 -22.23 3.38
CA LYS A 2 0.73 -22.41 3.76
C LYS A 2 0.31 -21.34 4.77
N VAL A 3 -0.78 -20.60 4.50
CA VAL A 3 -1.37 -19.62 5.43
C VAL A 3 -2.73 -20.12 5.91
N LEU A 4 -2.92 -20.11 7.22
CA LEU A 4 -4.16 -20.52 7.89
C LEU A 4 -4.72 -19.33 8.67
N LYS A 5 -6.04 -19.15 8.64
CA LYS A 5 -6.71 -18.14 9.47
C LYS A 5 -6.64 -18.57 10.94
N GLY A 6 -6.18 -17.68 11.82
CA GLY A 6 -6.19 -17.91 13.27
C GLY A 6 -7.60 -17.84 13.86
N LYS A 7 -7.73 -18.23 15.13
CA LYS A 7 -9.01 -18.17 15.86
C LYS A 7 -9.50 -16.74 16.10
N ARG A 8 -8.58 -15.77 16.16
CA ARG A 8 -8.88 -14.34 16.39
C ARG A 8 -8.76 -13.54 15.09
N GLN A 9 -9.60 -12.52 14.93
CA GLN A 9 -9.55 -11.64 13.77
C GLN A 9 -8.21 -10.90 13.72
N GLY A 10 -7.55 -10.92 12.57
CA GLY A 10 -6.21 -10.33 12.41
C GLY A 10 -5.03 -11.23 12.80
N PHE A 11 -5.29 -12.42 13.35
CA PHE A 11 -4.26 -13.42 13.61
C PHE A 11 -4.23 -14.48 12.50
N PHE A 12 -3.04 -14.79 12.01
CA PHE A 12 -2.79 -15.78 10.97
C PHE A 12 -1.67 -16.72 11.39
N LYS A 13 -1.76 -17.97 10.95
CA LYS A 13 -0.69 -18.97 11.10
C LYS A 13 -0.04 -19.16 9.75
N VAL A 14 1.23 -18.80 9.64
CA VAL A 14 2.00 -18.91 8.39
C VAL A 14 3.05 -20.00 8.56
N GLU A 15 3.07 -20.94 7.62
CA GLU A 15 4.05 -22.01 7.59
C GLU A 15 5.45 -21.48 7.27
N SER A 16 6.45 -22.04 7.95
CA SER A 16 7.86 -21.76 7.69
C SER A 16 8.27 -22.25 6.31
N SER A 17 8.80 -21.37 5.46
CA SER A 17 9.36 -21.75 4.15
C SER A 17 10.47 -22.81 4.22
N SER A 18 11.19 -22.88 5.34
CA SER A 18 12.35 -23.75 5.50
C SER A 18 12.03 -25.09 6.17
N LYS A 19 10.88 -25.22 6.83
CA LYS A 19 10.46 -26.45 7.53
C LYS A 19 8.95 -26.62 7.40
N LYS A 20 8.53 -27.56 6.54
CA LYS A 20 7.11 -27.95 6.40
C LYS A 20 6.57 -28.43 7.76
N GLY A 21 5.36 -28.03 8.11
CA GLY A 21 4.72 -28.36 9.38
C GLY A 21 5.02 -27.43 10.56
N LYS A 22 6.00 -26.53 10.48
CA LYS A 22 6.22 -25.50 11.51
C LYS A 22 5.45 -24.23 11.14
N PHE A 23 4.54 -23.81 12.01
CA PHE A 23 3.74 -22.58 11.82
C PHE A 23 4.18 -21.48 12.78
N TYR A 24 4.18 -20.25 12.30
CA TYR A 24 4.38 -19.04 13.09
C TYR A 24 3.09 -18.24 13.17
N GLU A 25 2.85 -17.64 14.31
CA GLU A 25 1.72 -16.76 14.52
C GLU A 25 2.10 -15.35 14.08
N VAL A 26 1.19 -14.74 13.34
CA VAL A 26 1.35 -13.45 12.71
C VAL A 26 0.14 -12.61 13.05
N ASP A 27 0.37 -11.43 13.60
CA ASP A 27 -0.64 -10.39 13.72
C ASP A 27 -0.46 -9.42 12.54
N ILE A 28 -1.55 -9.10 11.84
CA ILE A 28 -1.51 -8.14 10.72
C ILE A 28 -1.86 -6.71 11.15
N ASN A 29 -2.52 -6.54 12.30
CA ASN A 29 -2.96 -5.25 12.84
C ASN A 29 -1.77 -4.56 13.54
N LYS A 30 -1.00 -5.32 14.31
CA LYS A 30 0.32 -4.95 14.82
C LYS A 30 1.33 -5.75 14.00
N PRO A 31 2.34 -5.16 13.34
CA PRO A 31 3.28 -5.89 12.49
C PRO A 31 4.18 -6.80 13.33
N PHE A 32 3.64 -7.90 13.85
CA PHE A 32 4.26 -8.81 14.79
C PHE A 32 4.24 -10.23 14.24
N CYS A 33 5.36 -10.95 14.38
CA CYS A 33 5.46 -12.34 13.96
C CYS A 33 6.32 -13.13 14.94
N THR A 34 5.88 -14.32 15.34
CA THR A 34 6.65 -15.18 16.26
C THR A 34 7.81 -15.92 15.59
N CYS A 35 8.17 -15.56 14.36
CA CYS A 35 9.27 -16.22 13.68
C CYS A 35 10.63 -15.71 14.18
N PRO A 36 11.66 -16.56 14.18
CA PRO A 36 13.00 -16.16 14.60
C PRO A 36 13.50 -14.95 13.80
N ALA A 37 13.29 -14.94 12.49
CA ALA A 37 13.73 -13.86 11.62
C ALA A 37 13.11 -12.50 11.97
N PHE A 38 11.89 -12.46 12.52
CA PHE A 38 11.27 -11.22 12.99
C PHE A 38 11.91 -10.76 14.30
N MET A 39 12.02 -11.67 15.27
CA MET A 39 12.69 -11.40 16.57
C MET A 39 14.15 -10.93 16.39
N PHE A 40 14.89 -11.50 15.43
CA PHE A 40 16.27 -11.09 15.15
C PHE A 40 16.39 -9.81 14.31
N ARG A 41 15.36 -9.42 13.54
CA ARG A 41 15.41 -8.26 12.63
C ARG A 41 14.84 -6.97 13.21
N GLU A 42 14.01 -7.03 14.26
CA GLU A 42 13.54 -5.83 14.95
C GLU A 42 14.68 -4.98 15.56
N MET A 43 15.89 -5.52 15.67
CA MET A 43 17.08 -4.75 16.06
C MET A 43 17.75 -3.94 14.92
N LYS A 44 17.43 -4.15 13.63
CA LYS A 44 18.30 -3.65 12.53
C LYS A 44 17.61 -3.14 11.24
N LYS A 45 16.59 -2.29 11.33
CA LYS A 45 15.95 -1.51 10.22
C LYS A 45 14.78 -2.21 9.52
N HIS A 46 13.68 -1.47 9.35
CA HIS A 46 12.70 -1.41 8.24
C HIS A 46 12.36 -2.66 7.39
N GLY A 47 12.62 -3.88 7.86
CA GLY A 47 12.36 -5.12 7.11
C GLY A 47 11.03 -5.75 7.50
N VAL A 48 10.03 -5.68 6.62
CA VAL A 48 8.77 -6.42 6.79
C VAL A 48 9.08 -7.92 6.77
N CYS A 49 8.68 -8.66 7.80
CA CYS A 49 8.84 -10.11 7.84
C CYS A 49 8.04 -10.75 6.70
N LYS A 50 8.65 -11.72 6.00
CA LYS A 50 7.99 -12.48 4.92
C LYS A 50 6.66 -13.11 5.33
N HIS A 51 6.53 -13.52 6.59
CA HIS A 51 5.28 -14.09 7.09
C HIS A 51 4.19 -13.03 7.28
N ILE A 52 4.55 -11.79 7.65
CA ILE A 52 3.62 -10.65 7.71
C ILE A 52 3.14 -10.30 6.29
N ALA A 53 4.04 -10.31 5.30
CA ALA A 53 3.69 -10.09 3.90
C ALA A 53 2.68 -11.15 3.41
N GLU A 54 3.00 -12.44 3.56
CA GLU A 54 2.09 -13.54 3.18
C GLU A 54 0.74 -13.48 3.91
N ALA A 55 0.73 -13.15 5.21
CA ALA A 55 -0.51 -13.01 5.97
C ALA A 55 -1.36 -11.83 5.49
N ARG A 56 -0.74 -10.70 5.15
CA ARG A 56 -1.42 -9.54 4.57
C ARG A 56 -1.98 -9.85 3.19
N GLU A 57 -1.23 -10.53 2.33
CA GLU A 57 -1.72 -10.98 1.02
C GLU A 57 -2.91 -11.93 1.16
N PHE A 58 -2.84 -12.88 2.09
CA PHE A 58 -3.93 -13.81 2.36
C PHE A 58 -5.17 -13.11 2.92
N ALA A 59 -5.00 -12.10 3.78
CA ALA A 59 -6.09 -11.27 4.29
C ALA A 59 -6.71 -10.38 3.20
N GLY A 60 -5.88 -9.78 2.33
CA GLY A 60 -6.28 -8.90 1.23
C GLY A 60 -7.03 -9.62 0.11
N LYS A 61 -6.71 -10.90 -0.14
CA LYS A 61 -7.42 -11.74 -1.12
C LYS A 61 -8.92 -11.93 -0.82
N LYS A 62 -9.40 -11.60 0.38
CA LYS A 62 -10.85 -11.63 0.72
C LYS A 62 -11.60 -10.31 0.52
N ARG A 63 -10.95 -9.21 0.12
CA ARG A 63 -11.58 -7.87 0.08
C ARG A 63 -11.55 -7.13 -1.26
N ALA A 64 -11.18 -7.77 -2.37
CA ALA A 64 -11.37 -7.17 -3.69
C ALA A 64 -11.85 -8.24 -4.68
N LYS A 65 -13.17 -8.31 -4.83
CA LYS A 65 -13.81 -8.76 -6.07
C LYS A 65 -14.68 -7.59 -6.52
N ASP A 66 -14.19 -6.85 -7.50
CA ASP A 66 -15.04 -5.99 -8.33
C ASP A 66 -16.07 -6.86 -9.08
N ALA A 67 -17.20 -6.27 -9.46
CA ALA A 67 -18.38 -6.93 -10.03
C ALA A 67 -18.10 -7.75 -11.32
N SER A 68 -16.89 -7.68 -11.86
CA SER A 68 -16.47 -8.33 -13.10
C SER A 68 -15.56 -9.55 -12.90
N GLY A 69 -15.24 -9.95 -11.66
CA GLY A 69 -14.56 -11.22 -11.36
C GLY A 69 -13.10 -11.34 -11.84
N LYS A 70 -12.45 -10.25 -12.24
CA LYS A 70 -11.06 -10.26 -12.73
C LYS A 70 -10.08 -9.99 -11.58
N ALA A 71 -8.99 -10.76 -11.52
CA ALA A 71 -7.98 -10.61 -10.47
C ALA A 71 -7.19 -9.29 -10.65
N VAL A 72 -7.52 -8.26 -9.87
CA VAL A 72 -6.66 -7.09 -9.74
C VAL A 72 -5.54 -7.43 -8.76
N ARG A 73 -4.32 -7.59 -9.26
CA ARG A 73 -3.12 -7.58 -8.43
C ARG A 73 -3.03 -6.19 -7.80
N LYS A 74 -3.34 -6.05 -6.51
CA LYS A 74 -2.83 -4.92 -5.73
C LYS A 74 -1.32 -5.15 -5.58
N GLY A 75 -0.60 -4.82 -6.66
CA GLY A 75 0.85 -4.68 -6.63
C GLY A 75 1.19 -3.71 -5.51
N SER A 76 2.31 -3.96 -4.85
CA SER A 76 2.89 -3.09 -3.84
C SER A 76 2.92 -1.65 -4.34
N ILE A 77 1.91 -0.86 -3.99
CA ILE A 77 1.90 0.57 -4.27
C ILE A 77 3.06 1.13 -3.44
N LYS A 78 4.17 1.47 -4.12
CA LYS A 78 5.26 2.22 -3.51
C LYS A 78 4.60 3.45 -2.90
N LYS A 79 4.95 3.81 -1.66
CA LYS A 79 4.31 4.91 -0.91
C LYS A 79 4.23 6.24 -1.69
N GLY A 80 5.09 6.42 -2.70
CA GLY A 80 5.00 7.51 -3.68
C GLY A 80 3.91 7.31 -4.75
N GLU A 81 3.74 6.15 -5.37
CA GLU A 81 2.76 5.92 -6.45
C GLU A 81 1.29 6.15 -5.99
N ASP A 82 1.01 5.91 -4.71
CA ASP A 82 -0.29 6.22 -4.07
C ASP A 82 -0.58 7.73 -4.03
N ILE A 83 0.45 8.55 -3.81
CA ILE A 83 0.28 9.99 -3.62
C ILE A 83 0.06 10.70 -4.95
N TYR A 84 0.69 10.24 -6.04
CA TYR A 84 0.46 10.77 -7.38
C TYR A 84 -1.00 10.56 -7.80
N MET A 85 -1.51 9.32 -7.71
CA MET A 85 -2.92 9.04 -8.02
C MET A 85 -3.88 9.88 -7.16
N LYS A 86 -3.65 9.96 -5.85
CA LYS A 86 -4.51 10.75 -4.96
C LYS A 86 -4.48 12.24 -5.27
N THR A 87 -3.34 12.76 -5.73
CA THR A 87 -3.22 14.17 -6.13
C THR A 87 -4.08 14.44 -7.36
N VAL A 88 -3.99 13.56 -8.38
CA VAL A 88 -4.80 13.67 -9.60
C VAL A 88 -6.30 13.49 -9.29
N GLU A 89 -6.68 12.51 -8.48
CA GLU A 89 -8.07 12.30 -8.06
C GLU A 89 -8.63 13.53 -7.32
N PHE A 90 -7.85 14.09 -6.39
CA PHE A 90 -8.27 15.29 -5.65
C PHE A 90 -8.52 16.48 -6.59
N VAL A 91 -7.62 16.72 -7.54
CA VAL A 91 -7.79 17.80 -8.53
C VAL A 91 -8.98 17.52 -9.44
N LYS A 92 -9.23 16.25 -9.79
CA LYS A 92 -10.39 15.85 -10.59
C LYS A 92 -11.72 16.07 -9.87
N GLU A 93 -11.78 15.77 -8.57
CA GLU A 93 -12.97 15.97 -7.74
C GLU A 93 -13.27 17.46 -7.52
N GLU A 94 -12.24 18.28 -7.28
CA GLU A 94 -12.40 19.73 -7.10
C GLU A 94 -12.56 20.48 -8.43
N GLY A 95 -12.20 19.84 -9.56
CA GLY A 95 -12.21 20.38 -10.92
C GLY A 95 -11.06 21.37 -11.20
N GLU A 96 -10.85 22.36 -10.33
CA GLU A 96 -9.76 23.32 -10.40
C GLU A 96 -9.29 23.71 -9.00
N VAL A 97 -7.98 23.59 -8.74
CA VAL A 97 -7.38 23.80 -7.42
C VAL A 97 -6.31 24.89 -7.50
N ASP A 98 -6.22 25.73 -6.48
CA ASP A 98 -5.09 26.65 -6.34
C ASP A 98 -3.76 25.89 -6.21
N SER A 99 -2.73 26.30 -6.97
CA SER A 99 -1.46 25.58 -7.04
C SER A 99 -0.73 25.56 -5.69
N VAL A 100 -0.79 26.66 -4.93
CA VAL A 100 -0.18 26.76 -3.60
C VAL A 100 -0.86 25.78 -2.65
N LYS A 101 -2.19 25.77 -2.62
CA LYS A 101 -2.97 24.83 -1.80
C LYS A 101 -2.67 23.37 -2.15
N LEU A 102 -2.48 23.07 -3.43
CA LEU A 102 -2.16 21.72 -3.88
C LEU A 102 -0.76 21.29 -3.43
N MET A 103 0.23 22.17 -3.56
CA MET A 103 1.62 21.92 -3.12
C MET A 103 1.72 21.80 -1.60
N GLU A 104 0.99 22.61 -0.83
CA GLU A 104 0.95 22.48 0.64
C GLU A 104 0.39 21.11 1.08
N LYS A 105 -0.57 20.57 0.32
CA LYS A 105 -1.27 19.34 0.67
C LYS A 105 -0.53 18.08 0.24
N PHE A 106 0.10 18.09 -0.94
CA PHE A 106 0.71 16.91 -1.54
C PHE A 106 2.22 17.00 -1.72
N GLY A 107 2.82 18.20 -1.56
CA GLY A 107 4.24 18.46 -1.79
C GLY A 107 4.49 19.06 -3.18
N ASP A 108 5.46 19.97 -3.27
CA ASP A 108 5.83 20.63 -4.53
C ASP A 108 6.38 19.62 -5.55
N GLU A 109 7.28 18.73 -5.13
CA GLU A 109 7.94 17.75 -6.00
C GLU A 109 6.94 16.88 -6.78
N ILE A 110 5.83 16.50 -6.12
CA ILE A 110 4.80 15.64 -6.70
C ILE A 110 3.97 16.40 -7.73
N VAL A 111 3.58 17.64 -7.41
CA VAL A 111 2.80 18.50 -8.31
C VAL A 111 3.63 18.82 -9.56
N ASP A 112 4.90 19.19 -9.38
CA ASP A 112 5.83 19.47 -10.46
C ASP A 112 6.02 18.27 -11.40
N GLU A 113 6.16 17.07 -10.84
CA GLU A 113 6.31 15.85 -11.63
C GLU A 113 5.03 15.51 -12.42
N LEU A 114 3.85 15.68 -11.84
CA LEU A 114 2.57 15.46 -12.52
C LEU A 114 2.35 16.45 -13.67
N ILE A 115 2.77 17.70 -13.49
CA ILE A 115 2.74 18.70 -14.57
C ILE A 115 3.72 18.31 -15.69
N LYS A 116 4.94 17.90 -15.35
CA LYS A 116 5.94 17.42 -16.33
C LYS A 116 5.47 16.20 -17.12
N LYS A 117 4.75 15.29 -16.46
CA LYS A 117 4.14 14.10 -17.09
C LYS A 117 2.90 14.44 -17.93
N GLY A 118 2.36 15.65 -17.81
CA GLY A 118 1.17 16.09 -18.52
C GLY A 118 -0.15 15.58 -17.91
N GLU A 119 -0.13 15.07 -16.67
CA GLU A 119 -1.35 14.66 -15.97
C GLU A 119 -2.10 15.85 -15.36
N LEU A 120 -1.34 16.88 -14.96
CA LEU A 120 -1.87 18.15 -14.47
C LEU A 120 -1.45 19.28 -15.40
N ILE A 121 -2.29 20.31 -15.51
CA ILE A 121 -1.96 21.55 -16.19
C ILE A 121 -2.14 22.72 -15.22
N GLU A 122 -1.10 23.52 -15.08
CA GLU A 122 -1.16 24.79 -14.35
C GLU A 122 -1.40 25.95 -15.31
N ARG A 123 -2.38 26.81 -14.99
CA ARG A 123 -2.56 28.12 -15.62
C ARG A 123 -2.90 29.17 -14.57
N ARG A 124 -2.12 30.25 -14.52
CA ARG A 124 -2.34 31.41 -13.63
C ARG A 124 -2.47 31.01 -12.15
N GLY A 125 -1.62 30.09 -11.68
CA GLY A 125 -1.65 29.61 -10.30
C GLY A 125 -2.82 28.68 -9.97
N ARG A 126 -3.52 28.15 -10.99
CA ARG A 126 -4.56 27.13 -10.83
C ARG A 126 -4.21 25.87 -11.58
N VAL A 127 -4.43 24.74 -10.95
CA VAL A 127 -4.11 23.40 -11.42
C VAL A 127 -5.40 22.64 -11.69
N ARG A 128 -5.47 21.98 -12.84
CA ARG A 128 -6.56 21.06 -13.21
C ARG A 128 -6.00 19.83 -13.91
N VAL A 129 -6.79 18.77 -14.00
CA VAL A 129 -6.43 17.58 -14.77
C VAL A 129 -6.53 17.88 -16.27
N LEU A 130 -5.61 17.35 -17.07
CA LEU A 130 -5.72 17.36 -18.53
C LEU A 130 -6.65 16.20 -18.92
N ASP A 131 -7.85 16.51 -19.41
CA ASP A 131 -8.79 15.50 -19.94
C ASP A 131 -8.38 15.05 -21.35
#